data_AF-A0A363SX29-F1
#
_entry.id   AF-A0A363SX29-F1
#
_cell.length_a   1.000
_cell.length_b   1.000
_cell.length_c   1.000
_cell.angle_alpha   90.00
_cell.angle_beta   90.00
_cell.angle_gamma   90.00
#
_symmetry.space_group_name_H-M   'P 1'
#
loop_
_entity.id
_entity.type
_entity.pdbx_description
1 polymer ?
#
loop_
_entity_poly.entity_id
_entity_poly.type
_entity_poly.pdbx_seq_one_letter_code
_entity_poly.pdbx_strand_id
1 'polypeptide(L)'
;MGAYLACEGIYRRAASQMSWLLKREVSHSSIQRMVCQVGNRIADGEEAERRSVFEAGEAIPGGKVKADVLFGESDGAWLHLQREKRRSVEVRVGTLYSGKRPLVKNRYRLADKCSLVSLGISGSAWQEQVLKAAHRYYDLEQTWLLICGGDGNQWVRHTFQGFGMQQEFVLDRFHLSRAARRAMGNRHRAHEMVKKLRQQGFPVVHQELMQLIEQASGKEKNEIEAGLSVY
;
A
#
# COMPACT_ATOMS: atom_id res chain seq x y z
N MET A 1 22.40 -10.50 13.29
CA MET A 1 21.54 -11.29 14.20
C MET A 1 20.56 -10.44 14.99
N GLY A 2 20.99 -9.36 15.69
CA GLY A 2 20.07 -8.56 16.52
C GLY A 2 18.94 -7.87 15.77
N ALA A 3 19.25 -7.25 14.62
CA ALA A 3 18.24 -6.64 13.76
C ALA A 3 17.21 -7.65 13.23
N TYR A 4 17.65 -8.87 12.90
CA TYR A 4 16.76 -9.94 12.44
C TYR A 4 15.80 -10.40 13.54
N LEU A 5 16.28 -10.61 14.77
CA LEU A 5 15.41 -10.97 15.90
C LEU A 5 14.37 -9.89 16.21
N ALA A 6 14.68 -8.62 15.93
CA ALA A 6 13.74 -7.52 16.09
C ALA A 6 12.61 -7.53 15.05
N CYS A 7 12.72 -8.28 13.95
CA CYS A 7 11.62 -8.46 13.00
C CYS A 7 10.48 -9.34 13.57
N GLU A 8 10.80 -10.19 14.56
CA GLU A 8 9.87 -11.16 15.16
C GLU A 8 9.18 -10.64 16.44
N GLY A 9 9.43 -9.39 16.83
CA GLY A 9 8.77 -8.79 17.98
C GLY A 9 9.48 -7.56 18.56
N ILE A 10 9.15 -7.21 19.81
CA ILE A 10 9.67 -6.02 20.47
C ILE A 10 11.17 -6.16 20.83
N TYR A 11 11.90 -5.04 20.88
CA TYR A 11 13.34 -5.03 21.17
C TYR A 11 13.73 -5.71 22.49
N ARG A 12 12.87 -5.67 23.51
CA ARG A 12 13.10 -6.38 24.78
C ARG A 12 13.13 -7.90 24.63
N ARG A 13 12.26 -8.46 23.76
CA ARG A 13 12.23 -9.90 23.46
C ARG A 13 13.47 -10.30 22.69
N ALA A 14 13.82 -9.55 21.64
CA ALA A 14 15.04 -9.77 20.86
C ALA A 14 16.30 -9.70 21.74
N ALA A 15 16.36 -8.73 22.66
CA ALA A 15 17.44 -8.61 23.64
C ALA A 15 17.54 -9.82 24.57
N SER A 16 16.41 -10.33 25.07
CA SER A 16 16.36 -11.52 25.93
C SER A 16 16.85 -12.77 25.18
N GLN A 17 16.38 -12.98 23.96
CA GLN A 17 16.81 -14.09 23.10
C GLN A 17 18.31 -14.01 22.76
N MET A 18 18.79 -12.81 22.42
CA MET A 18 20.21 -12.58 22.13
C MET A 18 21.08 -12.83 23.35
N SER A 19 20.64 -12.35 24.52
CA SER A 19 21.40 -12.51 25.76
C SER A 19 21.54 -13.99 26.14
N TRP A 20 20.45 -14.75 25.98
CA TRP A 20 20.45 -16.19 26.21
C TRP A 20 21.37 -16.94 25.26
N LEU A 21 21.42 -16.53 23.98
CA LEU A 21 22.27 -17.17 22.96
C LEU A 21 23.75 -16.87 23.18
N LEU A 22 24.10 -15.61 23.48
CA LEU A 22 25.48 -15.15 23.65
C LEU A 22 26.04 -15.41 25.06
N LYS A 23 25.20 -15.86 26.00
CA LYS A 23 25.52 -16.00 27.43
C LYS A 23 26.12 -14.71 28.03
N ARG A 24 25.69 -13.56 27.51
CA ARG A 24 26.11 -12.21 27.89
C ARG A 24 24.92 -11.27 27.81
N GLU A 25 24.85 -10.29 28.69
CA GLU A 25 23.76 -9.32 28.67
C GLU A 25 23.81 -8.44 27.42
N VAL A 26 22.68 -8.37 26.71
CA VAL A 26 22.46 -7.47 25.58
C VAL A 26 21.24 -6.62 25.89
N SER A 27 21.39 -5.30 25.91
CA SER A 27 20.29 -4.38 26.17
C SER A 27 19.38 -4.18 24.94
N HIS A 28 18.11 -3.87 25.19
CA HIS A 28 17.15 -3.52 24.14
C HIS A 28 17.58 -2.30 23.30
N SER A 29 18.24 -1.31 23.92
CA SER A 29 18.82 -0.17 23.22
C SER A 29 19.98 -0.56 22.30
N SER A 30 20.71 -1.63 22.61
CA SER A 30 21.74 -2.18 21.72
C SER A 30 21.11 -2.86 20.51
N ILE A 31 20.00 -3.59 20.70
CA ILE A 31 19.21 -4.13 19.58
C ILE A 31 18.69 -2.99 18.70
N GLN A 32 18.13 -1.92 19.28
CA GLN A 32 17.69 -0.76 18.53
C GLN A 32 18.83 -0.15 17.69
N ARG A 33 20.02 0.06 18.27
CA ARG A 33 21.17 0.58 17.51
C ARG A 33 21.57 -0.34 16.35
N MET A 34 21.51 -1.66 16.53
CA MET A 34 21.76 -2.62 15.45
C MET A 34 20.72 -2.49 14.34
N VAL A 35 19.43 -2.34 14.68
CA VAL A 35 18.35 -2.11 13.70
C VAL A 35 18.61 -0.82 12.93
N CYS A 36 18.90 0.30 13.63
CA CYS A 36 19.20 1.57 12.98
C CYS A 36 20.43 1.48 12.07
N GLN A 37 21.49 0.80 12.50
CA GLN A 37 22.69 0.64 11.69
C GLN A 37 22.42 -0.16 10.41
N VAL A 38 21.66 -1.25 10.49
CA VAL A 38 21.28 -2.05 9.32
C VAL A 38 20.34 -1.25 8.42
N GLY A 39 19.34 -0.59 8.99
CA GLY A 39 18.39 0.25 8.25
C GLY A 39 19.06 1.38 7.49
N ASN A 40 20.00 2.10 8.11
CA ASN A 40 20.75 3.17 7.46
C ASN A 40 21.57 2.64 6.29
N ARG A 41 22.27 1.51 6.45
CA ARG A 41 23.02 0.90 5.34
C ARG A 41 22.12 0.50 4.18
N ILE A 42 20.92 0.00 4.46
CA ILE A 42 19.94 -0.34 3.42
C ILE A 42 19.49 0.94 2.72
N ALA A 43 19.10 1.97 3.47
CA ALA A 43 18.66 3.26 2.92
C ALA A 43 19.74 3.93 2.07
N ASP A 44 20.99 3.97 2.55
CA ASP A 44 22.14 4.52 1.82
C ASP A 44 22.37 3.75 0.51
N GLY A 45 22.26 2.42 0.54
CA GLY A 45 22.38 1.57 -0.65
C GLY A 45 21.23 1.76 -1.64
N GLU A 46 19.99 1.83 -1.16
CA GLU A 46 18.81 2.06 -2.01
C GLU A 46 18.86 3.41 -2.72
N GLU A 47 19.33 4.45 -2.02
CA GLU A 47 19.51 5.80 -2.54
C GLU A 47 20.68 5.88 -3.53
N ALA A 48 21.83 5.29 -3.21
CA ALA A 48 22.96 5.25 -4.14
C ALA A 48 22.58 4.56 -5.46
N GLU A 49 21.84 3.45 -5.37
CA GLU A 49 21.33 2.74 -6.53
C GLU A 49 20.27 3.55 -7.29
N ARG A 50 19.37 4.25 -6.59
CA ARG A 50 18.40 5.15 -7.23
C ARG A 50 19.12 6.18 -8.10
N ARG A 51 20.17 6.82 -7.59
CA ARG A 51 20.94 7.82 -8.38
C ARG A 51 21.65 7.19 -9.56
N SER A 52 22.31 6.04 -9.36
CA SER A 52 22.96 5.27 -10.43
C SER A 52 21.98 5.01 -11.60
N VAL A 53 20.77 4.52 -11.31
CA VAL A 53 19.79 4.17 -12.34
C VAL A 53 19.11 5.40 -12.94
N PHE A 54 18.53 6.28 -12.11
CA PHE A 54 17.64 7.34 -12.59
C PHE A 54 18.33 8.67 -12.87
N GLU A 55 19.51 8.92 -12.29
CA GLU A 55 20.26 10.17 -12.51
C GLU A 55 21.45 9.93 -13.47
N ALA A 56 22.17 8.81 -13.33
CA ALA A 56 23.31 8.47 -14.17
C ALA A 56 22.98 7.55 -15.36
N GLY A 57 21.76 6.98 -15.39
CA GLY A 57 21.31 6.13 -16.51
C GLY A 57 21.97 4.75 -16.56
N GLU A 58 22.50 4.25 -15.45
CA GLU A 58 23.11 2.93 -15.39
C GLU A 58 22.06 1.83 -15.59
N ALA A 59 22.35 0.91 -16.51
CA ALA A 59 21.49 -0.23 -16.77
C ALA A 59 21.59 -1.24 -15.62
N ILE A 60 20.43 -1.67 -15.11
CA ILE A 60 20.32 -2.76 -14.13
C ILE A 60 19.76 -4.02 -14.80
N PRO A 61 20.21 -5.21 -14.36
CA PRO A 61 19.72 -6.47 -14.91
C PRO A 61 18.22 -6.61 -14.66
N GLY A 62 17.50 -7.00 -15.71
CA GLY A 62 16.10 -7.36 -15.63
C GLY A 62 15.89 -8.63 -14.81
N GLY A 63 14.72 -8.70 -14.17
CA GLY A 63 14.28 -9.86 -13.43
C GLY A 63 14.00 -11.05 -14.34
N LYS A 64 13.80 -12.21 -13.71
CA LYS A 64 13.57 -13.48 -14.43
C LYS A 64 12.14 -13.98 -14.30
N VAL A 65 11.34 -13.38 -13.42
CA VAL A 65 9.96 -13.80 -13.18
C VAL A 65 9.10 -13.29 -14.33
N LYS A 66 8.64 -14.21 -15.18
CA LYS A 66 7.73 -13.89 -16.28
C LYS A 66 6.30 -13.79 -15.78
N ALA A 67 5.61 -12.74 -16.19
CA ALA A 67 4.20 -12.55 -15.93
C ALA A 67 3.59 -11.79 -17.12
N ASP A 68 2.68 -12.44 -17.86
CA ASP A 68 1.98 -11.79 -18.97
C ASP A 68 1.11 -10.63 -18.45
N VAL A 69 0.43 -10.88 -17.32
CA VAL A 69 -0.35 -9.89 -16.57
C VAL A 69 0.24 -9.75 -15.18
N LEU A 70 0.61 -8.52 -14.83
CA LEU A 70 1.09 -8.17 -13.50
C LEU A 70 -0.04 -7.48 -12.72
N PHE A 71 -0.14 -7.74 -11.42
CA PHE A 71 -1.06 -7.07 -10.53
C PHE A 71 -0.26 -6.22 -9.56
N GLY A 72 -0.52 -4.93 -9.50
CA GLY A 72 0.11 -3.99 -8.56
C GLY A 72 -0.93 -3.40 -7.63
N GLU A 73 -0.80 -3.58 -6.32
CA GLU A 73 -1.65 -2.97 -5.31
C GLU A 73 -0.86 -1.93 -4.52
N SER A 74 -1.42 -0.73 -4.34
CA SER A 74 -0.84 0.32 -3.49
C SER A 74 -1.83 0.82 -2.45
N ASP A 75 -1.33 1.08 -1.24
CA ASP A 75 -2.11 1.56 -0.11
C ASP A 75 -1.25 2.40 0.85
N GLY A 76 -1.89 3.24 1.66
CA GLY A 76 -1.28 4.07 2.69
C GLY A 76 -1.67 3.61 4.10
N ALA A 77 -0.67 3.32 4.93
CA ALA A 77 -0.87 2.99 6.35
C ALA A 77 -0.35 4.12 7.24
N TRP A 78 -1.18 4.61 8.17
CA TRP A 78 -0.75 5.66 9.10
C TRP A 78 -0.13 5.06 10.36
N LEU A 79 1.10 5.46 10.67
CA LEU A 79 1.78 5.13 11.91
C LEU A 79 1.81 6.33 12.85
N HIS A 80 1.45 6.11 14.12
CA HIS A 80 1.60 7.13 15.16
C HIS A 80 3.07 7.23 15.60
N LEU A 81 3.58 8.45 15.59
CA LEU A 81 4.95 8.73 16.02
C LEU A 81 4.97 9.01 17.52
N GLN A 82 6.03 8.55 18.18
CA GLN A 82 6.27 8.83 19.59
C GLN A 82 7.37 9.88 19.70
N ARG A 83 7.14 10.90 20.53
CA ARG A 83 8.15 11.94 20.86
C ARG A 83 8.64 12.75 19.65
N GLU A 84 7.80 12.85 18.62
CA GLU A 84 8.04 13.65 17.42
C GLU A 84 7.11 14.87 17.38
N LYS A 85 7.52 15.92 16.65
CA LYS A 85 6.66 17.11 16.44
C LYS A 85 5.38 16.77 15.66
N ARG A 86 5.48 15.82 14.72
CA ARG A 86 4.33 15.30 13.96
C ARG A 86 3.72 14.11 14.70
N ARG A 87 2.38 14.04 14.73
CA ARG A 87 1.63 12.98 15.43
C ARG A 87 1.63 11.64 14.71
N SER A 88 1.68 11.68 13.38
CA SER A 88 1.64 10.48 12.55
C SER A 88 2.42 10.69 11.25
N VAL A 89 2.79 9.58 10.64
CA VAL A 89 3.41 9.53 9.32
C VAL A 89 2.71 8.48 8.47
N GLU A 90 2.54 8.78 7.20
CA GLU A 90 2.03 7.82 6.22
C GLU A 90 3.16 6.93 5.73
N VAL A 91 2.91 5.63 5.79
CA VAL A 91 3.74 4.58 5.23
C VAL A 91 3.10 4.15 3.92
N ARG A 92 3.86 4.26 2.84
CA ARG A 92 3.42 3.78 1.53
C ARG A 92 3.75 2.31 1.42
N VAL A 93 2.78 1.53 0.98
CA VAL A 93 2.92 0.10 0.74
C VAL A 93 2.55 -0.18 -0.70
N GLY A 94 3.40 -0.95 -1.37
CA GLY A 94 3.20 -1.42 -2.73
C GLY A 94 3.41 -2.93 -2.77
N THR A 95 2.56 -3.66 -3.46
CA THR A 95 2.74 -5.09 -3.67
C THR A 95 2.46 -5.44 -5.12
N LEU A 96 3.43 -6.07 -5.78
CA LEU A 96 3.28 -6.64 -7.11
C LEU A 96 3.22 -8.15 -7.03
N TYR A 97 2.44 -8.78 -7.92
CA TYR A 97 2.32 -10.24 -8.01
C TYR A 97 1.82 -10.68 -9.39
N SER A 98 2.17 -11.90 -9.80
CA SER A 98 1.80 -12.48 -11.11
C SER A 98 0.42 -13.17 -11.12
N GLY A 99 -0.16 -13.40 -9.94
CA GLY A 99 -1.48 -14.01 -9.81
C GLY A 99 -1.76 -14.56 -8.41
N LYS A 100 -2.84 -15.34 -8.29
CA LYS A 100 -3.28 -15.95 -7.02
C LYS A 100 -3.26 -17.48 -7.15
N ARG A 101 -2.48 -18.15 -6.31
CA ARG A 101 -2.41 -19.62 -6.21
C ARG A 101 -3.30 -20.12 -5.07
N PRO A 102 -4.18 -21.12 -5.30
CA PRO A 102 -4.99 -21.69 -4.23
C PRO A 102 -4.09 -22.39 -3.20
N LEU A 103 -4.35 -22.18 -1.92
CA LEU A 103 -3.74 -22.92 -0.82
C LEU A 103 -4.67 -24.03 -0.34
N VAL A 104 -5.89 -23.64 0.04
CA VAL A 104 -7.00 -24.52 0.44
C VAL A 104 -8.31 -23.81 0.12
N LYS A 105 -9.47 -24.45 0.37
CA LYS A 105 -10.81 -23.86 0.15
C LYS A 105 -10.88 -22.41 0.63
N ASN A 106 -11.18 -21.50 -0.30
CA ASN A 106 -11.31 -20.05 -0.10
C ASN A 106 -10.05 -19.33 0.46
N ARG A 107 -8.87 -19.93 0.38
CA ARG A 107 -7.60 -19.28 0.76
C ARG A 107 -6.62 -19.33 -0.40
N TYR A 108 -6.04 -18.17 -0.71
CA TYR A 108 -5.11 -17.99 -1.81
C TYR A 108 -3.83 -17.33 -1.31
N ARG A 109 -2.71 -17.63 -1.97
CA ARG A 109 -1.44 -16.93 -1.82
C ARG A 109 -1.14 -16.15 -3.10
N LEU A 110 -0.53 -14.97 -2.96
CA LEU A 110 -0.01 -14.23 -4.11
C LEU A 110 1.21 -14.97 -4.68
N ALA A 111 1.17 -15.25 -5.98
CA ALA A 111 2.30 -15.82 -6.71
C ALA A 111 3.36 -14.76 -6.94
N ASP A 112 4.62 -15.16 -6.80
CA ASP A 112 5.80 -14.35 -7.14
C ASP A 112 5.72 -12.95 -6.54
N LYS A 113 5.37 -12.87 -5.25
CA LYS A 113 5.05 -11.61 -4.58
C LYS A 113 6.30 -10.76 -4.35
N CYS A 114 6.28 -9.52 -4.82
CA CYS A 114 7.24 -8.47 -4.51
C CYS A 114 6.55 -7.36 -3.71
N SER A 115 6.96 -7.13 -2.46
CA SER A 115 6.35 -6.11 -1.60
C SER A 115 7.39 -5.06 -1.20
N LEU A 116 6.96 -3.80 -1.24
CA LEU A 116 7.76 -2.62 -0.92
C LEU A 116 7.04 -1.78 0.12
N VAL A 117 7.82 -1.18 1.01
CA VAL A 117 7.35 -0.28 2.04
C VAL A 117 8.31 0.88 2.11
N SER A 118 7.79 2.10 2.12
CA SER A 118 8.61 3.30 2.29
C SER A 118 7.91 4.35 3.14
N LEU A 119 8.70 5.18 3.81
CA LEU A 119 8.24 6.16 4.78
C LEU A 119 8.96 7.48 4.52
N GLY A 120 8.20 8.56 4.36
CA GLY A 120 8.76 9.91 4.27
C GLY A 120 9.41 10.28 2.93
N ILE A 121 9.18 9.52 1.86
CA ILE A 121 9.71 9.83 0.52
C ILE A 121 8.70 10.56 -0.37
N SER A 122 9.18 11.23 -1.41
CA SER A 122 8.35 11.95 -2.37
C SER A 122 7.51 11.00 -3.24
N GLY A 123 6.50 11.53 -3.97
CA GLY A 123 5.72 10.78 -4.96
C GLY A 123 6.59 10.14 -6.04
N SER A 124 7.52 10.92 -6.61
CA SER A 124 8.44 10.47 -7.66
C SER A 124 9.42 9.42 -7.16
N ALA A 125 10.05 9.64 -6.01
CA ALA A 125 10.98 8.66 -5.43
C ALA A 125 10.29 7.32 -5.15
N TRP A 126 9.00 7.35 -4.77
CA TRP A 126 8.21 6.14 -4.58
C TRP A 126 7.97 5.39 -5.89
N GLN A 127 7.59 6.10 -6.96
CA GLN A 127 7.41 5.49 -8.28
C GLN A 127 8.70 4.85 -8.79
N GLU A 128 9.82 5.55 -8.67
CA GLU A 128 11.15 5.06 -9.04
C GLU A 128 11.54 3.81 -8.23
N GLN A 129 11.31 3.82 -6.92
CA GLN A 129 11.60 2.67 -6.05
C GLN A 129 10.76 1.44 -6.44
N VAL A 130 9.46 1.64 -6.72
CA VAL A 130 8.55 0.56 -7.15
C VAL A 130 8.95 0.02 -8.52
N LEU A 131 9.23 0.90 -9.50
CA LEU A 131 9.66 0.52 -10.83
C LEU A 131 10.98 -0.25 -10.81
N LYS A 132 11.99 0.26 -10.09
CA LYS A 132 13.30 -0.38 -9.93
C LYS A 132 13.16 -1.78 -9.35
N ALA A 133 12.39 -1.92 -8.28
CA ALA A 133 12.19 -3.20 -7.62
C ALA A 133 11.42 -4.19 -8.50
N ALA A 134 10.42 -3.72 -9.24
CA ALA A 134 9.71 -4.54 -10.20
C ALA A 134 10.63 -4.98 -11.34
N HIS A 135 11.43 -4.08 -11.91
CA HIS A 135 12.39 -4.40 -12.97
C HIS A 135 13.43 -5.43 -12.55
N ARG A 136 13.91 -5.38 -11.29
CA ARG A 136 14.84 -6.40 -10.78
C ARG A 136 14.21 -7.76 -10.55
N TYR A 137 12.91 -7.79 -10.26
CA TYR A 137 12.23 -9.02 -9.85
C TYR A 137 11.56 -9.72 -11.03
N TYR A 138 10.87 -8.94 -11.88
CA TYR A 138 10.11 -9.40 -13.03
C TYR A 138 10.82 -9.11 -14.35
N ASP A 139 10.52 -9.95 -15.33
CA ASP A 139 10.79 -9.71 -16.74
C ASP A 139 9.67 -8.80 -17.28
N LEU A 140 9.86 -7.49 -17.14
CA LEU A 140 8.85 -6.48 -17.53
C LEU A 140 8.68 -6.38 -19.05
N GLU A 141 9.66 -6.80 -19.85
CA GLU A 141 9.58 -6.77 -21.32
C GLU A 141 8.51 -7.74 -21.84
N GLN A 142 8.25 -8.83 -21.12
CA GLN A 142 7.23 -9.82 -21.46
C GLN A 142 5.86 -9.50 -20.85
N THR A 143 5.76 -8.44 -20.03
CA THR A 143 4.49 -8.05 -19.38
C THR A 143 3.72 -7.10 -20.29
N TRP A 144 2.52 -7.49 -20.71
CA TRP A 144 1.70 -6.66 -21.61
C TRP A 144 0.65 -5.83 -20.87
N LEU A 145 0.23 -6.25 -19.66
CA LEU A 145 -0.78 -5.56 -18.86
C LEU A 145 -0.42 -5.50 -17.39
N LEU A 146 -0.61 -4.31 -16.79
CA LEU A 146 -0.55 -4.09 -15.35
C LEU A 146 -1.93 -3.68 -14.82
N ILE A 147 -2.46 -4.49 -13.91
CA ILE A 147 -3.71 -4.18 -13.19
C ILE A 147 -3.34 -3.48 -11.88
N CYS A 148 -3.68 -2.20 -11.77
CA CYS A 148 -3.37 -1.33 -10.65
C CYS A 148 -4.55 -1.26 -9.66
N GLY A 149 -4.39 -1.82 -8.47
CA GLY A 149 -5.36 -1.78 -7.38
C GLY A 149 -5.05 -0.70 -6.35
N GLY A 150 -6.05 -0.01 -5.82
CA GLY A 150 -5.86 0.94 -4.72
C GLY A 150 -7.15 1.61 -4.21
N ASP A 151 -6.99 2.51 -3.26
CA ASP A 151 -8.09 3.25 -2.62
C ASP A 151 -8.66 4.41 -3.47
N GLY A 152 -8.00 4.74 -4.58
CA GLY A 152 -8.37 5.82 -5.49
C GLY A 152 -7.75 7.19 -5.16
N ASN A 153 -6.94 7.28 -4.11
CA ASN A 153 -6.20 8.48 -3.77
C ASN A 153 -5.16 8.83 -4.87
N GLN A 154 -4.87 10.11 -5.07
CA GLN A 154 -4.15 10.57 -6.27
C GLN A 154 -2.76 9.92 -6.40
N TRP A 155 -1.99 9.87 -5.31
CA TRP A 155 -0.66 9.25 -5.33
C TRP A 155 -0.71 7.74 -5.51
N VAL A 156 -1.74 7.08 -4.98
CA VAL A 156 -1.97 5.63 -5.11
C VAL A 156 -2.17 5.28 -6.58
N ARG A 157 -3.02 6.03 -7.28
CA ARG A 157 -3.25 5.87 -8.73
C ARG A 157 -1.98 6.07 -9.55
N HIS A 158 -1.10 6.97 -9.14
CA HIS A 158 0.13 7.26 -9.87
C HIS A 158 1.29 6.32 -9.51
N THR A 159 1.14 5.41 -8.55
CA THR A 159 2.26 4.55 -8.08
C THR A 159 2.96 3.78 -9.21
N PHE A 160 2.20 3.33 -10.21
CA PHE A 160 2.71 2.48 -11.28
C PHE A 160 2.89 3.20 -12.62
N GLN A 161 2.71 4.52 -12.66
CA GLN A 161 2.66 5.30 -13.91
C GLN A 161 3.92 5.16 -14.78
N GLY A 162 5.09 4.92 -14.17
CA GLY A 162 6.38 4.81 -14.87
C GLY A 162 6.66 3.47 -15.58
N PHE A 163 5.74 2.49 -15.55
CA PHE A 163 5.99 1.15 -16.06
C PHE A 163 5.99 1.02 -17.59
N GLY A 164 5.50 2.01 -18.34
CA GLY A 164 5.57 2.02 -19.81
C GLY A 164 4.73 0.96 -20.54
N MET A 165 3.93 0.17 -19.81
CA MET A 165 3.00 -0.85 -20.34
C MET A 165 1.54 -0.41 -20.18
N GLN A 166 0.60 -1.14 -20.78
CA GLN A 166 -0.84 -0.88 -20.60
C GLN A 166 -1.22 -1.04 -19.12
N GLN A 167 -2.02 -0.10 -18.60
CA GLN A 167 -2.44 -0.09 -17.20
C GLN A 167 -3.95 0.05 -17.07
N GLU A 168 -4.54 -0.77 -16.20
CA GLU A 168 -5.96 -0.69 -15.86
C GLU A 168 -6.11 -0.48 -14.36
N PHE A 169 -6.76 0.62 -13.96
CA PHE A 169 -6.96 0.93 -12.55
C PHE A 169 -8.27 0.34 -12.02
N VAL A 170 -8.19 -0.40 -10.92
CA VAL A 170 -9.33 -1.03 -10.26
C VAL A 170 -9.40 -0.56 -8.80
N LEU A 171 -10.55 -0.07 -8.38
CA LEU A 171 -10.78 0.25 -6.97
C LEU A 171 -10.75 -1.01 -6.12
N ASP A 172 -10.00 -0.97 -5.03
CA ASP A 172 -9.94 -2.08 -4.09
C ASP A 172 -11.31 -2.34 -3.45
N ARG A 173 -11.64 -3.63 -3.33
CA ARG A 173 -12.93 -4.11 -2.82
C ARG A 173 -13.14 -3.75 -1.36
N PHE A 174 -12.08 -3.74 -0.55
CA PHE A 174 -12.19 -3.39 0.86
C PHE A 174 -12.50 -1.89 1.00
N HIS A 175 -11.79 -1.03 0.28
CA HIS A 175 -12.03 0.41 0.27
C HIS A 175 -13.43 0.77 -0.24
N LEU A 176 -13.85 0.16 -1.35
CA LEU A 176 -15.20 0.33 -1.88
C LEU A 176 -16.28 -0.07 -0.86
N SER A 177 -16.11 -1.23 -0.21
CA SER A 177 -17.05 -1.71 0.82
C SER A 177 -17.04 -0.85 2.09
N ARG A 178 -15.89 -0.31 2.46
CA ARG A 178 -15.73 0.59 3.61
C ARG A 178 -16.39 1.95 3.32
N ALA A 179 -16.17 2.50 2.13
CA ALA A 179 -16.79 3.76 1.70
C ALA A 179 -18.31 3.64 1.64
N ALA A 180 -18.85 2.59 1.00
CA ALA A 180 -20.29 2.36 0.93
C ALA A 180 -20.94 2.23 2.31
N ARG A 181 -20.30 1.49 3.24
CA ARG A 181 -20.80 1.36 4.62
C ARG A 181 -20.83 2.69 5.37
N ARG A 182 -19.80 3.53 5.19
CA ARG A 182 -19.73 4.85 5.83
C ARG A 182 -20.79 5.80 5.28
N ALA A 183 -20.96 5.82 3.96
CA ALA A 183 -21.92 6.72 3.30
C ALA A 183 -23.38 6.36 3.62
N MET A 184 -23.71 5.07 3.66
CA MET A 184 -25.11 4.65 3.78
C MET A 184 -25.57 4.40 5.21
N GLY A 185 -24.67 4.20 6.17
CA GLY A 185 -24.98 3.80 7.55
C GLY A 185 -25.62 2.42 7.71
N ASN A 186 -26.19 1.84 6.65
CA ASN A 186 -26.83 0.54 6.61
C ASN A 186 -25.93 -0.49 5.91
N ARG A 187 -25.49 -1.52 6.67
CA ARG A 187 -24.57 -2.56 6.18
C ARG A 187 -25.15 -3.40 5.06
N HIS A 188 -26.44 -3.74 5.11
CA HIS A 188 -27.10 -4.57 4.10
C HIS A 188 -27.21 -3.81 2.78
N ARG A 189 -27.69 -2.57 2.83
CA ARG A 189 -27.81 -1.71 1.63
C ARG A 189 -26.45 -1.45 0.98
N ALA A 190 -25.42 -1.18 1.78
CA ALA A 190 -24.06 -1.02 1.30
C ALA A 190 -23.52 -2.29 0.63
N HIS A 191 -23.80 -3.47 1.18
CA HIS A 191 -23.39 -4.75 0.60
C HIS A 191 -24.05 -4.98 -0.77
N GLU A 192 -25.36 -4.83 -0.86
CA GLU A 192 -26.10 -5.01 -2.12
C GLU A 192 -25.68 -4.00 -3.19
N MET A 193 -25.43 -2.75 -2.82
CA MET A 193 -24.89 -1.74 -3.74
C MET A 193 -23.54 -2.17 -4.31
N VAL A 194 -22.60 -2.55 -3.44
CA VAL A 194 -21.25 -2.97 -3.88
C VAL A 194 -21.31 -4.25 -4.71
N LYS A 195 -22.24 -5.16 -4.39
CA LYS A 195 -22.48 -6.38 -5.18
C LYS A 195 -23.00 -6.04 -6.59
N LYS A 196 -24.01 -5.18 -6.71
CA LYS A 196 -24.54 -4.70 -8.00
C LYS A 196 -23.45 -4.02 -8.82
N LEU A 197 -22.72 -3.08 -8.24
CA LEU A 197 -21.62 -2.37 -8.90
C LEU A 197 -20.56 -3.34 -9.46
N ARG A 198 -20.21 -4.38 -8.70
CA ARG A 198 -19.20 -5.37 -9.11
C ARG A 198 -19.69 -6.35 -10.18
N GLN A 199 -20.98 -6.66 -10.21
CA GLN A 199 -21.55 -7.65 -11.13
C GLN A 199 -22.05 -7.02 -12.43
N GLN A 200 -22.52 -5.77 -12.36
CA GLN A 200 -23.26 -5.11 -13.45
C GLN A 200 -22.62 -3.76 -13.86
N GLY A 201 -21.57 -3.33 -13.18
CA GLY A 201 -20.84 -2.10 -13.50
C GLY A 201 -21.45 -0.83 -12.88
N PHE A 202 -20.73 0.28 -13.06
CA PHE A 202 -21.10 1.59 -12.53
C PHE A 202 -22.44 2.15 -13.07
N PRO A 203 -22.79 2.00 -14.37
CA PRO A 203 -24.03 2.59 -14.90
C PRO A 203 -25.30 2.16 -14.15
N VAL A 204 -25.35 0.92 -13.67
CA VAL A 204 -26.53 0.37 -12.97
C VAL A 204 -26.75 1.00 -11.59
N VAL A 205 -25.67 1.39 -10.92
CA VAL A 205 -25.74 1.98 -9.57
C VAL A 205 -25.72 3.51 -9.59
N HIS A 206 -25.37 4.11 -10.73
CA HIS A 206 -25.16 5.56 -10.86
C HIS A 206 -26.39 6.36 -10.43
N GLN A 207 -27.58 6.02 -10.93
CA GLN A 207 -28.81 6.76 -10.61
C GLN A 207 -29.15 6.67 -9.11
N GLU A 208 -29.04 5.48 -8.51
CA GLU A 208 -29.31 5.30 -7.08
C GLU A 208 -28.30 6.09 -6.22
N LEU A 209 -27.03 6.15 -6.63
CA LEU A 209 -26.01 6.95 -5.94
C LEU A 209 -26.28 8.45 -6.06
N MET A 210 -26.68 8.95 -7.24
CA MET A 210 -27.01 10.37 -7.43
C MET A 210 -28.20 10.80 -6.57
N GLN A 211 -29.24 9.98 -6.48
CA GLN A 211 -30.39 10.23 -5.60
C GLN A 211 -29.99 10.29 -4.12
N LEU A 212 -29.09 9.39 -3.69
CA LEU A 212 -28.58 9.38 -2.32
C LEU A 212 -27.76 10.64 -2.00
N ILE A 213 -26.95 11.12 -2.95
CA ILE A 213 -26.18 12.35 -2.82
C ILE A 213 -27.13 13.54 -2.67
N GLU A 214 -28.13 13.66 -3.54
CA GLU A 214 -29.10 14.75 -3.50
C GLU A 214 -29.88 14.80 -2.18
N GLN A 215 -30.34 13.65 -1.68
CA GLN A 215 -31.02 13.54 -0.39
C GLN A 215 -30.12 13.94 0.79
N ALA A 216 -28.83 13.60 0.74
CA ALA A 216 -27.87 13.97 1.78
C ALA A 216 -27.58 15.48 1.76
N SER A 217 -27.32 16.05 0.58
CA SER A 217 -27.07 17.49 0.42
C SER A 217 -28.29 18.36 0.77
N GLY A 218 -29.51 17.88 0.49
CA GLY A 218 -30.75 18.54 0.90
C GLY A 218 -30.95 18.54 2.42
N LYS A 219 -30.62 17.44 3.09
CA LYS A 219 -30.67 17.37 4.57
C LYS A 219 -29.66 18.31 5.22
N GLU A 220 -28.43 18.37 4.70
CA GLU A 220 -27.38 19.23 5.22
C GLU A 220 -27.74 20.72 5.08
N LYS A 221 -28.34 21.13 3.95
CA LYS A 221 -28.91 22.48 3.79
C LYS A 221 -30.00 22.79 4.81
N ASN A 222 -30.95 21.89 5.00
CA ASN A 222 -32.05 22.09 5.95
C ASN A 222 -31.55 22.16 7.40
N GLU A 223 -30.52 21.40 7.77
CA GLU A 223 -29.89 21.44 9.09
C GLU A 223 -29.14 22.76 9.34
N ILE A 224 -28.47 23.31 8.31
CA ILE A 224 -27.83 24.63 8.38
C ILE A 224 -28.88 25.75 8.49
N GLU A 225 -29.95 25.71 7.69
CA GLU A 225 -31.04 26.68 7.75
C GLU A 225 -31.79 26.65 9.09
N ALA A 226 -32.04 25.45 9.63
CA ALA A 226 -32.63 25.29 10.96
C ALA A 226 -31.70 25.80 12.07
N GLY A 227 -30.38 25.61 11.95
CA GLY A 227 -29.39 26.15 12.89
C GLY A 227 -29.24 27.67 12.83
N LEU A 228 -29.43 28.27 11.65
CA LEU A 228 -29.42 29.73 11.46
C LEU A 228 -30.73 30.39 11.92
N SER A 229 -31.86 29.67 11.92
CA SER A 229 -33.16 30.17 12.40
C SER A 229 -33.29 30.22 13.94
N VAL A 230 -32.30 29.72 14.67
CA VAL A 230 -32.26 29.71 16.15
C VAL A 230 -31.42 30.87 16.71
N TYR A 231 -30.92 31.78 15.86
CA TYR A 231 -30.22 33.00 16.23
C TYR A 231 -30.96 34.26 15.75
#